data_AF-H8IX49-F1
#
_entry.id   AF-H8IX49-F1
#
_cell.length_a   1.000
_cell.length_b   1.000
_cell.length_c   1.000
_cell.angle_alpha   90.00
_cell.angle_beta   90.00
_cell.angle_gamma   90.00
#
_symmetry.space_group_name_H-M   'P 1'
#
loop_
_entity.id
_entity.type
_entity.pdbx_description
1 polymer ?
#
loop_
_entity_poly.entity_id
_entity_poly.type
_entity_poly.pdbx_seq_one_letter_code
_entity_poly.pdbx_strand_id
1 'polypeptide(L)'
;MAPKVSSDLFSQIVNSGPGSFLAKQLGVPQPETLRRYRAGDPPLAGALLIGGEGRVVEPLRAALDADYDLVGNNLGGRWADKFGGLVFDATGITTPEGLKGLYEFFTPLLRNLGHSARVAVVGTTPDGAANPHERIAQRALEGFTRSLGKELRNGSTVALVYLSPDAKPAATGLESTMRFILSAKSAYVDGQVFYVGEADSTPPGDWERPLDGKVAIVTGAARGIGATIAEVFARDGARVVAIDVESAAEALAETASRVGGTALWLDVTAPDAVDKITEHLREHHGGHADVLVNNAGITRDKLLANMDDARWDAVLAVNLLAPLRLTEGLVGNGSIGEGGRVIGLSSMAGIAGNRGQTNYATTKAGMIGLTQALAPELYDKGITINAVAPGFIETQMTAAIPLATREVGRRMNSLLQGGQPVDVAEAIAYFASPASNAVTGNVIRVCGQAMLGA
;
A
#
# COMPACT_ATOMS: atom_id res chain seq x y z
N MET A 1 2.55 12.58 22.28
CA MET A 1 2.17 11.32 22.95
C MET A 1 1.52 10.43 21.92
N ALA A 2 2.07 9.24 21.63
CA ALA A 2 1.43 8.31 20.70
C ALA A 2 0.02 7.98 21.23
N PRO A 3 -1.03 8.03 20.40
CA PRO A 3 -2.35 7.58 20.83
C PRO A 3 -2.22 6.12 21.30
N LYS A 4 -2.79 5.80 22.46
CA LYS A 4 -2.93 4.42 22.93
C LYS A 4 -3.72 3.67 21.87
N VAL A 5 -3.02 2.90 21.04
CA VAL A 5 -3.60 2.03 20.03
C VAL A 5 -4.55 1.07 20.75
N SER A 6 -5.85 1.12 20.40
CA SER A 6 -6.83 0.23 21.01
C SER A 6 -6.60 -1.19 20.49
N SER A 7 -5.76 -1.96 21.18
CA SER A 7 -5.72 -3.41 21.04
C SER A 7 -7.10 -3.96 21.39
N ASP A 8 -7.61 -4.91 20.60
CA ASP A 8 -8.91 -5.53 20.89
C ASP A 8 -8.87 -6.38 22.17
N LEU A 9 -10.03 -6.60 22.79
CA LEU A 9 -10.15 -7.27 24.08
C LEU A 9 -9.53 -8.69 24.07
N PHE A 10 -9.65 -9.42 22.95
CA PHE A 10 -9.03 -10.73 22.82
C PHE A 10 -7.51 -10.57 22.82
N SER A 11 -6.95 -9.76 21.93
CA SER A 11 -5.50 -9.49 21.89
C SER A 11 -4.96 -8.96 23.23
N GLN A 12 -5.72 -8.16 23.98
CA GLN A 12 -5.34 -7.70 25.33
C GLN A 12 -5.28 -8.83 26.35
N ILE A 13 -6.30 -9.69 26.39
CA ILE A 13 -6.36 -10.84 27.30
C ILE A 13 -5.24 -11.81 26.96
N VAL A 14 -5.10 -12.08 25.68
CA VAL A 14 -4.22 -13.09 25.11
C VAL A 14 -2.75 -12.67 25.17
N ASN A 15 -2.44 -11.36 25.07
CA ASN A 15 -1.09 -10.83 25.26
C ASN A 15 -0.79 -10.43 26.72
N SER A 16 -1.71 -10.65 27.67
CA SER A 16 -1.42 -10.48 29.10
C SER A 16 -0.53 -11.61 29.62
N GLY A 17 0.16 -11.39 30.75
CA GLY A 17 1.03 -12.41 31.37
C GLY A 17 0.32 -13.77 31.57
N PRO A 18 -0.81 -13.82 32.31
CA PRO A 18 -1.56 -15.06 32.50
C PRO A 18 -2.23 -15.60 31.23
N GLY A 19 -2.75 -14.73 30.36
CA GLY A 19 -3.46 -15.15 29.15
C GLY A 19 -2.52 -15.67 28.06
N SER A 20 -1.32 -15.11 27.93
CA SER A 20 -0.30 -15.59 26.98
C SER A 20 0.21 -16.99 27.34
N PHE A 21 0.30 -17.28 28.64
CA PHE A 21 0.65 -18.62 29.13
C PHE A 21 -0.41 -19.67 28.76
N LEU A 22 -1.69 -19.35 28.98
CA LEU A 22 -2.82 -20.23 28.64
C LEU A 22 -3.00 -20.40 27.13
N ALA A 23 -2.93 -19.33 26.35
CA ALA A 23 -3.02 -19.38 24.90
C ALA A 23 -1.91 -20.23 24.27
N LYS A 24 -0.68 -20.15 24.80
CA LYS A 24 0.45 -20.98 24.38
C LYS A 24 0.23 -22.47 24.69
N GLN A 25 -0.38 -22.80 25.82
CA GLN A 25 -0.75 -24.19 26.16
C GLN A 25 -1.89 -24.74 25.27
N LEU A 26 -2.80 -23.86 24.83
CA LEU A 26 -3.94 -24.20 23.98
C LEU A 26 -3.65 -24.12 22.48
N GLY A 27 -2.42 -23.75 22.08
CA GLY A 27 -2.02 -23.62 20.69
C GLY A 27 -2.70 -22.47 19.94
N VAL A 28 -3.21 -21.46 20.65
CA VAL A 28 -3.86 -20.29 20.07
C VAL A 28 -2.78 -19.35 19.53
N PRO A 29 -2.77 -19.04 18.22
CA PRO A 29 -1.80 -18.11 17.64
C PRO A 29 -1.97 -16.69 18.19
N GLN A 30 -0.88 -16.09 18.66
CA GLN A 30 -0.89 -14.69 19.10
C GLN A 30 -0.59 -13.76 17.94
N PRO A 31 -1.41 -12.72 17.71
CA PRO A 31 -1.04 -11.66 16.79
C PRO A 31 0.19 -10.92 17.33
N GLU A 32 1.20 -10.77 16.47
CA GLU A 32 2.36 -9.92 16.78
C GLU A 32 1.90 -8.45 16.88
N THR A 33 2.50 -7.67 17.78
CA THR A 33 2.36 -6.21 17.68
C THR A 33 3.21 -5.70 16.52
N LEU A 34 2.55 -5.39 15.39
CA LEU A 34 3.26 -4.99 14.17
C LEU A 34 4.03 -3.68 14.38
N ARG A 35 5.31 -3.70 14.00
CA ARG A 35 6.15 -2.51 13.96
C ARG A 35 5.64 -1.57 12.86
N ARG A 36 5.28 -0.34 13.25
CA ARG A 36 4.86 0.76 12.35
C ARG A 36 5.85 1.92 12.44
N TYR A 37 5.85 2.77 11.41
CA TYR A 37 6.79 3.87 11.29
C TYR A 37 6.72 4.84 12.47
N ARG A 38 7.90 5.31 12.87
CA ARG A 38 8.13 6.38 13.83
C ARG A 38 9.34 7.17 13.34
N ALA A 39 9.23 8.49 13.32
CA ALA A 39 10.32 9.35 12.89
C ALA A 39 11.57 9.11 13.75
N GLY A 40 12.72 8.94 13.08
CA GLY A 40 14.02 8.69 13.71
C GLY A 40 14.30 7.23 14.07
N ASP A 41 13.33 6.32 13.99
CA ASP A 41 13.62 4.89 14.08
C ASP A 41 14.28 4.42 12.75
N PRO A 42 15.24 3.47 12.79
CA PRO A 42 15.83 2.93 11.57
C PRO A 42 14.76 2.22 10.70
N PRO A 43 14.94 2.10 9.37
CA PRO A 43 13.92 1.47 8.51
C PRO A 43 13.57 0.03 8.95
N LEU A 44 14.57 -0.77 9.33
CA LEU A 44 14.44 -2.15 9.79
C LEU A 44 14.91 -2.32 11.25
N ALA A 45 14.36 -3.33 11.92
CA ALA A 45 14.79 -3.73 13.27
C ALA A 45 15.77 -4.91 13.20
N GLY A 46 16.89 -4.70 12.49
CA GLY A 46 17.95 -5.70 12.29
C GLY A 46 18.61 -5.57 10.93
N ALA A 47 19.61 -6.40 10.68
CA ALA A 47 20.41 -6.38 9.45
C ALA A 47 19.59 -6.72 8.19
N LEU A 48 20.02 -6.19 7.06
CA LEU A 48 19.49 -6.46 5.73
C LEU A 48 20.46 -7.34 4.94
N LEU A 49 20.01 -8.52 4.54
CA LEU A 49 20.75 -9.39 3.63
C LEU A 49 20.14 -9.34 2.23
N ILE A 50 20.94 -8.94 1.26
CA ILE A 50 20.57 -8.95 -0.17
C ILE A 50 21.40 -10.04 -0.84
N GLY A 51 20.76 -11.01 -1.48
CA GLY A 51 21.43 -12.08 -2.22
C GLY A 51 20.65 -12.51 -3.45
N GLY A 52 20.98 -13.69 -3.97
CA GLY A 52 20.54 -14.12 -5.30
C GLY A 52 21.56 -13.75 -6.38
N GLU A 53 21.19 -14.03 -7.63
CA GLU A 53 22.00 -13.75 -8.81
C GLU A 53 21.10 -13.10 -9.85
N GLY A 54 21.53 -11.96 -10.38
CA GLY A 54 20.70 -11.17 -11.28
C GLY A 54 21.21 -9.75 -11.44
N ARG A 55 20.40 -8.92 -12.08
CA ARG A 55 20.73 -7.54 -12.44
C ARG A 55 20.41 -6.51 -11.34
N VAL A 56 19.90 -6.94 -10.19
CA VAL A 56 19.41 -6.05 -9.13
C VAL A 56 20.27 -6.09 -7.86
N VAL A 57 20.97 -7.19 -7.56
CA VAL A 57 21.80 -7.32 -6.34
C VAL A 57 22.73 -6.14 -6.11
N GLU A 58 23.62 -5.85 -7.05
CA GLU A 58 24.66 -4.83 -6.87
C GLU A 58 24.09 -3.40 -6.86
N PRO A 59 23.20 -3.01 -7.80
CA PRO A 59 22.56 -1.70 -7.76
C PRO A 59 21.76 -1.46 -6.48
N LEU A 60 21.04 -2.48 -5.98
CA LEU A 60 20.22 -2.33 -4.78
C LEU A 60 21.09 -2.24 -3.52
N ARG A 61 22.19 -3.00 -3.44
CA ARG A 61 23.18 -2.83 -2.36
C ARG A 61 23.72 -1.40 -2.36
N ALA A 62 24.16 -0.90 -3.50
CA ALA A 62 24.70 0.46 -3.62
C ALA A 62 23.69 1.55 -3.22
N ALA A 63 22.41 1.40 -3.59
CA ALA A 63 21.37 2.38 -3.28
C ALA A 63 20.95 2.40 -1.79
N LEU A 64 21.11 1.28 -1.08
CA LEU A 64 20.63 1.11 0.30
C LEU A 64 21.74 1.17 1.36
N ASP A 65 23.02 1.14 0.97
CA ASP A 65 24.18 1.03 1.87
C ASP A 65 24.22 2.13 2.96
N ALA A 66 23.83 3.37 2.62
CA ALA A 66 23.89 4.48 3.55
C ALA A 66 22.81 4.44 4.65
N ASP A 67 21.66 3.82 4.37
CA ASP A 67 20.46 3.89 5.22
C ASP A 67 20.11 2.56 5.90
N TYR A 68 20.76 1.47 5.50
CA TYR A 68 20.50 0.11 5.97
C TYR A 68 21.78 -0.58 6.44
N ASP A 69 21.66 -1.38 7.50
CA ASP A 69 22.74 -2.24 7.98
C ASP A 69 22.89 -3.47 7.06
N LEU A 70 23.63 -3.32 5.96
CA LEU A 70 23.85 -4.37 4.97
C LEU A 70 24.87 -5.41 5.46
N VAL A 71 24.52 -6.68 5.36
CA VAL A 71 25.43 -7.80 5.67
C VAL A 71 25.74 -8.63 4.43
N GLY A 72 27.01 -9.05 4.34
CA GLY A 72 27.51 -9.86 3.24
C GLY A 72 26.84 -11.24 3.17
N ASN A 73 26.71 -11.75 1.94
CA ASN A 73 26.11 -13.06 1.66
C ASN A 73 27.05 -14.22 2.05
N ASN A 74 27.26 -14.45 3.34
CA ASN A 74 28.00 -15.62 3.83
C ASN A 74 27.01 -16.67 4.36
N LEU A 75 26.39 -17.43 3.45
CA LEU A 75 25.34 -18.42 3.76
C LEU A 75 25.79 -19.53 4.74
N GLY A 76 27.10 -19.73 4.92
CA GLY A 76 27.69 -20.65 5.90
C GLY A 76 28.10 -20.01 7.24
N GLY A 77 27.96 -18.69 7.36
CA GLY A 77 28.30 -17.92 8.55
C GLY A 77 27.21 -17.99 9.62
N ARG A 78 27.61 -18.07 10.89
CA ARG A 78 26.68 -17.91 12.01
C ARG A 78 26.49 -16.41 12.25
N TRP A 79 25.36 -15.85 11.85
CA TRP A 79 25.04 -14.45 12.15
C TRP A 79 24.69 -14.29 13.63
N ALA A 80 25.33 -13.35 14.29
CA ALA A 80 25.03 -13.01 15.68
C ALA A 80 23.68 -12.28 15.80
N ASP A 81 23.39 -11.40 14.83
CA ASP A 81 22.20 -10.56 14.81
C ASP A 81 21.05 -11.17 14.00
N LYS A 82 19.81 -10.76 14.34
CA LYS A 82 18.60 -11.13 13.61
C LYS A 82 18.48 -10.31 12.33
N PHE A 83 17.96 -10.93 11.28
CA PHE A 83 17.66 -10.22 10.03
C PHE A 83 16.37 -9.40 10.19
N GLY A 84 16.47 -8.09 9.98
CA GLY A 84 15.34 -7.21 9.79
C GLY A 84 14.76 -7.33 8.37
N GLY A 85 15.61 -7.67 7.39
CA GLY A 85 15.19 -7.86 6.00
C GLY A 85 16.00 -8.90 5.24
N LEU A 86 15.32 -9.62 4.34
CA LEU A 86 15.92 -10.53 3.36
C LEU A 86 15.42 -10.14 1.96
N VAL A 87 16.32 -9.85 1.05
CA VAL A 87 16.01 -9.61 -0.36
C VAL A 87 16.71 -10.65 -1.21
N PHE A 88 15.95 -11.28 -2.10
CA PHE A 88 16.47 -12.24 -3.07
C PHE A 88 16.22 -11.73 -4.49
N ASP A 89 17.29 -11.53 -5.23
CA ASP A 89 17.26 -11.26 -6.67
C ASP A 89 17.07 -12.56 -7.44
N ALA A 90 15.88 -12.70 -8.00
CA ALA A 90 15.47 -13.80 -8.86
C ALA A 90 15.53 -13.43 -10.35
N THR A 91 16.01 -12.24 -10.73
CA THR A 91 16.05 -11.82 -12.14
C THR A 91 16.98 -12.68 -12.99
N GLY A 92 17.98 -13.34 -12.39
CA GLY A 92 18.83 -14.33 -13.08
C GLY A 92 18.20 -15.71 -13.26
N ILE A 93 17.01 -15.98 -12.69
CA ILE A 93 16.32 -17.26 -12.86
C ILE A 93 15.60 -17.28 -14.22
N THR A 94 16.27 -17.84 -15.23
CA THR A 94 15.76 -17.91 -16.61
C THR A 94 15.11 -19.25 -16.97
N THR A 95 15.15 -20.25 -16.08
CA THR A 95 14.45 -21.53 -16.26
C THR A 95 13.85 -22.04 -14.95
N PRO A 96 12.84 -22.92 -14.99
CA PRO A 96 12.23 -23.49 -13.78
C PRO A 96 13.22 -24.24 -12.86
N GLU A 97 14.26 -24.86 -13.39
CA GLU A 97 15.29 -25.54 -12.59
C GLU A 97 16.02 -24.56 -11.66
N GLY A 98 16.20 -23.31 -12.11
CA GLY A 98 16.81 -22.24 -11.31
C GLY A 98 15.98 -21.81 -10.09
N LEU A 99 14.69 -22.17 -10.01
CA LEU A 99 13.84 -21.91 -8.83
C LEU A 99 14.40 -22.56 -7.56
N LYS A 100 15.30 -23.55 -7.69
CA LYS A 100 16.07 -24.11 -6.57
C LYS A 100 16.83 -23.04 -5.78
N GLY A 101 17.25 -21.95 -6.42
CA GLY A 101 17.94 -20.83 -5.76
C GLY A 101 17.11 -20.18 -4.64
N LEU A 102 15.78 -20.17 -4.76
CA LEU A 102 14.88 -19.70 -3.68
C LEU A 102 15.03 -20.56 -2.43
N TYR A 103 15.03 -21.89 -2.60
CA TYR A 103 15.19 -22.83 -1.51
C TYR A 103 16.58 -22.70 -0.86
N GLU A 104 17.64 -22.63 -1.67
CA GLU A 104 19.03 -22.55 -1.20
C GLU A 104 19.30 -21.26 -0.42
N PHE A 105 18.69 -20.14 -0.84
CA PHE A 105 18.82 -18.86 -0.15
C PHE A 105 17.96 -18.79 1.12
N PHE A 106 16.66 -19.02 1.04
CA PHE A 106 15.76 -18.73 2.16
C PHE A 106 15.86 -19.76 3.29
N THR A 107 15.95 -21.06 2.98
CA THR A 107 15.91 -22.14 3.99
C THR A 107 16.89 -21.95 5.16
N PRO A 108 18.18 -21.63 4.95
CA PRO A 108 19.11 -21.42 6.07
C PRO A 108 18.85 -20.13 6.86
N LEU A 109 18.17 -19.14 6.27
CA LEU A 109 18.01 -17.78 6.81
C LEU A 109 16.71 -17.59 7.61
N LEU A 110 15.62 -18.27 7.24
CA LEU A 110 14.28 -18.01 7.79
C LEU A 110 14.19 -18.16 9.32
N ARG A 111 14.96 -19.08 9.91
CA ARG A 111 15.01 -19.26 11.37
C ARG A 111 15.67 -18.08 12.11
N ASN A 112 16.39 -17.23 11.38
CA ASN A 112 17.07 -16.06 11.92
C ASN A 112 16.38 -14.72 11.60
N LEU A 113 15.16 -14.75 11.04
CA LEU A 113 14.33 -13.55 10.91
C LEU A 113 13.97 -12.97 12.29
N GLY A 114 14.01 -11.65 12.39
CA GLY A 114 13.55 -10.89 13.55
C GLY A 114 12.02 -10.76 13.62
N HIS A 115 11.55 -9.93 14.55
CA HIS A 115 10.14 -9.55 14.63
C HIS A 115 9.81 -8.49 13.58
N SER A 116 8.63 -8.59 12.96
CA SER A 116 8.20 -7.70 11.87
C SER A 116 9.27 -7.57 10.78
N ALA A 117 9.95 -8.68 10.43
CA ALA A 117 10.96 -8.67 9.38
C ALA A 117 10.31 -8.55 7.99
N ARG A 118 11.13 -8.25 6.99
CA ARG A 118 10.68 -8.03 5.60
C ARG A 118 11.37 -9.00 4.67
N VAL A 119 10.59 -9.75 3.90
CA VAL A 119 11.10 -10.61 2.83
C VAL A 119 10.69 -10.01 1.49
N ALA A 120 11.62 -9.87 0.56
CA ALA A 120 11.32 -9.46 -0.80
C ALA A 120 11.99 -10.40 -1.80
N VAL A 121 11.26 -10.78 -2.84
CA VAL A 121 11.82 -11.40 -4.04
C VAL A 121 11.70 -10.38 -5.16
N VAL A 122 12.80 -10.10 -5.86
CA VAL A 122 12.80 -9.22 -7.03
C VAL A 122 12.98 -10.06 -8.29
N GLY A 123 11.99 -10.03 -9.18
CA GLY A 123 12.00 -10.76 -10.45
C GLY A 123 11.92 -9.83 -11.66
N THR A 124 12.01 -10.41 -12.84
CA THR A 124 11.74 -9.73 -14.12
C THR A 124 10.24 -9.86 -14.43
N THR A 125 9.60 -8.78 -14.88
CA THR A 125 8.19 -8.80 -15.30
C THR A 125 7.93 -9.95 -16.28
N PRO A 126 7.07 -10.95 -15.95
CA PRO A 126 6.97 -12.17 -16.74
C PRO A 126 6.56 -11.93 -18.21
N ASP A 127 5.70 -10.94 -18.45
CA ASP A 127 5.24 -10.61 -19.81
C ASP A 127 6.30 -9.92 -20.67
N GLY A 128 7.36 -9.39 -20.05
CA GLY A 128 8.56 -8.86 -20.73
C GLY A 128 9.74 -9.83 -20.77
N ALA A 129 9.63 -11.03 -20.19
CA ALA A 129 10.74 -11.98 -20.14
C ALA A 129 11.23 -12.38 -21.54
N ALA A 130 12.53 -12.65 -21.68
CA ALA A 130 13.16 -12.84 -22.99
C ALA A 130 12.70 -14.11 -23.72
N ASN A 131 12.23 -15.12 -22.98
CA ASN A 131 11.76 -16.39 -23.54
C ASN A 131 10.70 -17.06 -22.65
N PRO A 132 9.96 -18.06 -23.15
CA PRO A 132 8.91 -18.74 -22.38
C PRO A 132 9.39 -19.43 -21.10
N HIS A 133 10.62 -19.96 -21.05
CA HIS A 133 11.14 -20.63 -19.85
C HIS A 133 11.36 -19.63 -18.71
N GLU A 134 11.91 -18.46 -19.04
CA GLU A 134 12.09 -17.37 -18.09
C GLU A 134 10.73 -16.85 -17.64
N ARG A 135 9.79 -16.62 -18.57
CA ARG A 135 8.42 -16.20 -18.23
C ARG A 135 7.75 -17.15 -17.23
N ILE A 136 7.88 -18.45 -17.44
CA ILE A 136 7.34 -19.48 -16.53
C ILE A 136 8.00 -19.39 -15.15
N ALA A 137 9.34 -19.31 -15.12
CA ALA A 137 10.10 -19.25 -13.86
C ALA A 137 9.78 -17.99 -13.07
N GLN A 138 9.79 -16.82 -13.72
CA GLN A 138 9.45 -15.54 -13.11
C GLN A 138 8.00 -15.55 -12.61
N ARG A 139 7.04 -16.04 -13.40
CA ARG A 139 5.63 -16.15 -12.97
C ARG A 139 5.46 -17.04 -11.74
N ALA A 140 6.25 -18.10 -11.61
CA ALA A 140 6.18 -19.04 -10.47
C ALA A 140 6.57 -18.41 -9.13
N LEU A 141 7.31 -17.29 -9.14
CA LEU A 141 7.73 -16.56 -7.94
C LEU A 141 6.53 -16.08 -7.10
N GLU A 142 5.39 -15.80 -7.70
CA GLU A 142 4.18 -15.41 -6.96
C GLU A 142 3.64 -16.56 -6.10
N GLY A 143 3.66 -17.79 -6.61
CA GLY A 143 3.26 -18.96 -5.84
C GLY A 143 4.18 -19.18 -4.64
N PHE A 144 5.48 -19.03 -4.84
CA PHE A 144 6.48 -19.09 -3.77
C PHE A 144 6.25 -18.02 -2.70
N THR A 145 6.23 -16.74 -3.11
CA THR A 145 6.10 -15.61 -2.17
C THR A 145 4.77 -15.64 -1.41
N ARG A 146 3.65 -15.90 -2.08
CA ARG A 146 2.35 -16.02 -1.38
C ARG A 146 2.32 -17.18 -0.40
N SER A 147 2.98 -18.30 -0.69
CA SER A 147 3.06 -19.43 0.24
C SER A 147 3.96 -19.08 1.42
N LEU A 148 5.14 -18.51 1.16
CA LEU A 148 6.07 -18.10 2.21
C LEU A 148 5.43 -17.13 3.21
N GLY A 149 4.62 -16.17 2.76
CA GLY A 149 3.93 -15.22 3.65
C GLY A 149 3.03 -15.90 4.69
N LYS A 150 2.45 -17.05 4.34
CA LYS A 150 1.61 -17.86 5.24
C LYS A 150 2.44 -18.73 6.19
N GLU A 151 3.73 -18.90 5.94
CA GLU A 151 4.67 -19.65 6.77
C GLU A 151 5.50 -18.73 7.68
N LEU A 152 5.66 -17.46 7.31
CA LEU A 152 6.34 -16.44 8.10
C LEU A 152 5.66 -16.24 9.47
N ARG A 153 6.46 -15.85 10.45
CA ARG A 153 6.04 -15.68 11.86
C ARG A 153 6.37 -14.30 12.37
N ASN A 154 5.89 -13.99 13.57
CA ASN A 154 6.22 -12.79 14.33
C ASN A 154 5.95 -11.49 13.54
N GLY A 155 4.83 -11.43 12.81
CA GLY A 155 4.43 -10.25 12.04
C GLY A 155 5.32 -9.92 10.84
N SER A 156 6.18 -10.84 10.41
CA SER A 156 7.00 -10.67 9.22
C SER A 156 6.16 -10.76 7.95
N THR A 157 6.52 -9.99 6.93
CA THR A 157 5.78 -9.92 5.67
C THR A 157 6.65 -10.31 4.49
N VAL A 158 6.03 -10.67 3.38
CA VAL A 158 6.68 -10.96 2.11
C VAL A 158 6.09 -10.15 0.96
N ALA A 159 6.94 -9.70 0.05
CA ALA A 159 6.56 -9.05 -1.19
C ALA A 159 7.26 -9.68 -2.39
N LEU A 160 6.61 -9.64 -3.54
CA LEU A 160 7.21 -9.89 -4.85
C LEU A 160 7.26 -8.56 -5.60
N VAL A 161 8.41 -8.20 -6.14
CA VAL A 161 8.56 -7.02 -6.99
C VAL A 161 9.04 -7.47 -8.35
N TYR A 162 8.26 -7.19 -9.38
CA TYR A 162 8.69 -7.36 -10.76
C TYR A 162 9.22 -6.03 -11.28
N LEU A 163 10.44 -6.06 -11.81
CA LEU A 163 11.07 -4.94 -12.49
C LEU A 163 11.04 -5.19 -14.00
N SER A 164 10.69 -4.16 -14.79
CA SER A 164 10.78 -4.20 -16.25
C SER A 164 12.17 -4.69 -16.69
N PRO A 165 12.27 -5.62 -17.68
CA PRO A 165 13.55 -5.99 -18.27
C PRO A 165 14.28 -4.79 -18.89
N ASP A 166 13.53 -3.77 -19.32
CA ASP A 166 14.05 -2.56 -19.98
C ASP A 166 14.55 -1.50 -18.99
N ALA A 167 14.36 -1.70 -17.68
CA ALA A 167 14.92 -0.82 -16.66
C ALA A 167 16.45 -0.83 -16.74
N LYS A 168 17.05 0.37 -16.71
CA LYS A 168 18.50 0.53 -16.78
C LYS A 168 19.21 -0.19 -15.64
N PRO A 169 20.50 -0.56 -15.80
CA PRO A 169 21.24 -1.32 -14.80
C PRO A 169 21.26 -0.71 -13.40
N ALA A 170 21.18 0.61 -13.26
CA ALA A 170 21.14 1.26 -11.94
C ALA A 170 19.82 0.99 -11.17
N ALA A 171 18.77 0.54 -11.86
CA ALA A 171 17.46 0.19 -11.29
C ALA A 171 16.88 1.25 -10.35
N THR A 172 17.09 2.54 -10.63
CA THR A 172 16.67 3.64 -9.74
C THR A 172 15.15 3.68 -9.53
N GLY A 173 14.36 3.28 -10.54
CA GLY A 173 12.91 3.13 -10.44
C GLY A 173 12.42 2.13 -9.39
N LEU A 174 13.29 1.21 -8.96
CA LEU A 174 12.99 0.20 -7.94
C LEU A 174 13.07 0.74 -6.51
N GLU A 175 13.84 1.82 -6.29
CA GLU A 175 14.29 2.21 -4.96
C GLU A 175 13.15 2.57 -4.00
N SER A 176 12.17 3.37 -4.45
CA SER A 176 11.01 3.76 -3.64
C SER A 176 10.19 2.57 -3.19
N THR A 177 9.98 1.59 -4.08
CA THR A 177 9.28 0.33 -3.78
C THR A 177 10.02 -0.46 -2.72
N MET A 178 11.33 -0.61 -2.86
CA MET A 178 12.15 -1.37 -1.92
C MET A 178 12.23 -0.68 -0.57
N ARG A 179 12.38 0.66 -0.51
CA ARG A 179 12.35 1.42 0.74
C ARG A 179 10.99 1.33 1.45
N PHE A 180 9.88 1.32 0.70
CA PHE A 180 8.56 1.09 1.29
C PHE A 180 8.47 -0.31 1.91
N ILE A 181 8.80 -1.35 1.13
CA ILE A 181 8.74 -2.75 1.58
C ILE A 181 9.66 -2.99 2.77
N LEU A 182 10.91 -2.52 2.71
CA LEU A 182 11.94 -2.66 3.72
C LEU A 182 11.81 -1.63 4.86
N SER A 183 10.59 -1.27 5.23
CA SER A 183 10.34 -0.36 6.34
C SER A 183 9.17 -0.79 7.21
N ALA A 184 8.99 -0.07 8.31
CA ALA A 184 7.80 -0.19 9.14
C ALA A 184 6.53 0.40 8.48
N LYS A 185 6.65 1.14 7.35
CA LYS A 185 5.52 1.72 6.61
C LYS A 185 4.67 0.65 5.90
N SER A 186 5.27 -0.47 5.49
CA SER A 186 4.60 -1.60 4.81
C SER A 186 3.95 -2.63 5.75
N ALA A 187 3.75 -2.29 7.04
CA ALA A 187 3.42 -3.25 8.10
C ALA A 187 2.24 -4.20 7.81
N TYR A 188 1.25 -3.76 7.01
CA TYR A 188 0.06 -4.54 6.69
C TYR A 188 -0.08 -4.85 5.18
N VAL A 189 1.00 -4.66 4.42
CA VAL A 189 1.12 -5.11 3.03
C VAL A 189 1.91 -6.40 3.02
N ASP A 190 1.23 -7.50 2.73
CA ASP A 190 1.80 -8.84 2.82
C ASP A 190 1.27 -9.75 1.72
N GLY A 191 2.16 -10.54 1.12
CA GLY A 191 1.90 -11.43 -0.01
C GLY A 191 1.45 -10.70 -1.27
N GLN A 192 1.91 -9.46 -1.49
CA GLN A 192 1.52 -8.64 -2.63
C GLN A 192 2.58 -8.64 -3.73
N VAL A 193 2.14 -8.29 -4.95
CA VAL A 193 2.99 -8.19 -6.14
C VAL A 193 3.02 -6.74 -6.59
N PHE A 194 4.21 -6.18 -6.70
CA PHE A 194 4.47 -4.84 -7.20
C PHE A 194 5.05 -4.94 -8.61
N TYR A 195 4.61 -4.08 -9.52
CA TYR A 195 5.17 -3.95 -10.86
C TYR A 195 5.83 -2.58 -11.01
N VAL A 196 7.13 -2.60 -11.26
CA VAL A 196 7.97 -1.42 -11.49
C VAL A 196 8.35 -1.39 -12.97
N GLY A 197 8.07 -0.26 -13.63
CA GLY A 197 8.38 -0.02 -15.04
C GLY A 197 9.86 0.25 -15.30
N GLU A 198 10.13 0.83 -16.47
CA GLU A 198 11.48 1.09 -16.97
C GLU A 198 12.04 2.47 -16.62
N ALA A 199 11.19 3.40 -16.15
CA ALA A 199 11.61 4.76 -15.88
C ALA A 199 12.70 4.83 -14.81
N ASP A 200 13.70 5.67 -15.06
CA ASP A 200 14.62 6.10 -14.00
C ASP A 200 13.85 6.96 -12.98
N SER A 201 14.30 6.91 -11.73
CA SER A 201 13.78 7.74 -10.66
C SER A 201 14.88 8.55 -10.02
N THR A 202 14.51 9.71 -9.48
CA THR A 202 15.39 10.55 -8.67
C THR A 202 14.91 10.49 -7.22
N PRO A 203 15.80 10.23 -6.25
CA PRO A 203 15.46 10.32 -4.83
C PRO A 203 14.83 11.67 -4.47
N PRO A 204 13.89 11.72 -3.50
CA PRO A 204 13.48 12.99 -2.92
C PRO A 204 14.66 13.68 -2.22
N GLY A 205 14.52 14.96 -1.91
CA GLY A 205 15.54 15.68 -1.12
C GLY A 205 15.74 15.08 0.27
N ASP A 206 14.72 14.42 0.82
CA ASP A 206 14.74 13.69 2.09
C ASP A 206 13.77 12.49 2.00
N TRP A 207 14.27 11.26 2.24
CA TRP A 207 13.45 10.04 2.23
C TRP A 207 12.47 9.93 3.41
N GLU A 208 12.72 10.66 4.49
CA GLU A 208 11.82 10.75 5.65
C GLU A 208 10.71 11.80 5.42
N ARG A 209 10.94 12.75 4.49
CA ARG A 209 9.95 13.75 4.05
C ARG A 209 9.81 13.76 2.51
N PRO A 210 9.38 12.62 1.91
CA PRO A 210 9.42 12.45 0.47
C PRO A 210 8.45 13.35 -0.31
N LEU A 211 7.45 13.94 0.36
CA LEU A 211 6.43 14.80 -0.24
C LEU A 211 6.67 16.29 0.05
N ASP A 212 7.88 16.67 0.46
CA ASP A 212 8.20 18.06 0.78
C ASP A 212 7.89 19.00 -0.40
N GLY A 213 7.15 20.08 -0.11
CA GLY A 213 6.71 21.06 -1.09
C GLY A 213 5.51 20.63 -1.96
N LYS A 214 5.06 19.37 -1.90
CA LYS A 214 3.96 18.85 -2.71
C LYS A 214 2.60 19.34 -2.24
N VAL A 215 1.65 19.48 -3.16
CA VAL A 215 0.24 19.81 -2.88
C VAL A 215 -0.61 18.57 -3.11
N ALA A 216 -1.34 18.14 -2.08
CA ALA A 216 -2.10 16.89 -2.13
C ALA A 216 -3.57 17.10 -1.79
N ILE A 217 -4.44 16.69 -2.72
CA ILE A 217 -5.89 16.67 -2.53
C ILE A 217 -6.31 15.31 -1.97
N VAL A 218 -7.05 15.31 -0.86
CA VAL A 218 -7.59 14.09 -0.25
C VAL A 218 -9.10 14.23 -0.09
N THR A 219 -9.87 13.39 -0.79
CA THR A 219 -11.33 13.37 -0.68
C THR A 219 -11.81 12.47 0.46
N GLY A 220 -12.93 12.82 1.09
CA GLY A 220 -13.45 12.10 2.27
C GLY A 220 -12.52 12.21 3.47
N ALA A 221 -11.90 13.39 3.66
CA ALA A 221 -10.82 13.61 4.61
C ALA A 221 -11.28 13.99 6.02
N ALA A 222 -12.57 14.12 6.31
CA ALA A 222 -13.02 14.58 7.62
C ALA A 222 -12.74 13.59 8.76
N ARG A 223 -12.56 12.30 8.46
CA ARG A 223 -12.37 11.24 9.46
C ARG A 223 -11.77 9.96 8.88
N GLY A 224 -11.46 9.02 9.77
CA GLY A 224 -11.10 7.65 9.40
C GLY A 224 -9.84 7.58 8.54
N ILE A 225 -9.90 6.77 7.47
CA ILE A 225 -8.77 6.56 6.55
C ILE A 225 -8.38 7.88 5.87
N GLY A 226 -9.35 8.67 5.40
CA GLY A 226 -9.08 9.96 4.75
C GLY A 226 -8.32 10.95 5.64
N ALA A 227 -8.75 11.10 6.89
CA ALA A 227 -8.03 11.94 7.85
C ALA A 227 -6.61 11.41 8.13
N THR A 228 -6.45 10.09 8.21
CA THR A 228 -5.12 9.49 8.43
C THR A 228 -4.20 9.66 7.20
N ILE A 229 -4.75 9.61 5.98
CA ILE A 229 -4.01 9.95 4.75
C ILE A 229 -3.51 11.39 4.82
N ALA A 230 -4.37 12.33 5.22
CA ALA A 230 -3.97 13.73 5.38
C ALA A 230 -2.83 13.88 6.41
N GLU A 231 -2.90 13.18 7.54
CA GLU A 231 -1.87 13.19 8.59
C GLU A 231 -0.53 12.62 8.10
N VAL A 232 -0.55 11.49 7.39
CA VAL A 232 0.66 10.87 6.81
C VAL A 232 1.25 11.75 5.71
N PHE A 233 0.43 12.34 4.85
CA PHE A 233 0.91 13.23 3.79
C PHE A 233 1.57 14.49 4.36
N ALA A 234 0.97 15.11 5.37
CA ALA A 234 1.57 16.27 6.02
C ALA A 234 2.85 15.92 6.79
N ARG A 235 2.88 14.75 7.46
CA ARG A 235 4.11 14.21 8.07
C ARG A 235 5.23 14.08 7.04
N ASP A 236 4.90 13.59 5.85
CA ASP A 236 5.85 13.40 4.76
C ASP A 236 6.16 14.71 4.00
N GLY A 237 5.57 15.85 4.40
CA GLY A 237 5.92 17.20 3.93
C GLY A 237 4.93 17.86 2.97
N ALA A 238 3.81 17.22 2.64
CA ALA A 238 2.82 17.77 1.72
C ALA A 238 1.94 18.84 2.37
N ARG A 239 1.51 19.82 1.55
CA ARG A 239 0.41 20.74 1.85
C ARG A 239 -0.91 20.08 1.45
N VAL A 240 -1.78 19.80 2.42
CA VAL A 240 -2.99 19.02 2.18
C VAL A 240 -4.22 19.90 1.95
N VAL A 241 -4.95 19.64 0.88
CA VAL A 241 -6.32 20.10 0.64
C VAL A 241 -7.27 18.99 1.06
N ALA A 242 -7.87 19.14 2.24
CA ALA A 242 -8.79 18.18 2.82
C ALA A 242 -10.22 18.48 2.32
N ILE A 243 -10.81 17.52 1.59
CA ILE A 243 -12.15 17.66 1.00
C ILE A 243 -13.14 16.72 1.69
N ASP A 244 -14.29 17.24 2.09
CA ASP A 244 -15.44 16.43 2.51
C ASP A 244 -16.74 17.23 2.33
N VAL A 245 -17.88 16.60 2.55
CA VAL A 245 -19.19 17.25 2.47
C VAL A 245 -19.40 18.25 3.60
N GLU A 246 -20.25 19.26 3.38
CA GLU A 246 -20.55 20.30 4.37
C GLU A 246 -21.08 19.74 5.71
N SER A 247 -21.83 18.63 5.67
CA SER A 247 -22.30 17.97 6.89
C SER A 247 -21.18 17.41 7.79
N ALA A 248 -19.95 17.32 7.29
CA ALA A 248 -18.76 16.92 8.03
C ALA A 248 -17.79 18.10 8.29
N ALA A 249 -18.24 19.36 8.09
CA ALA A 249 -17.39 20.56 8.12
C ALA A 249 -16.55 20.71 9.39
N GLU A 250 -17.12 20.42 10.58
CA GLU A 250 -16.40 20.54 11.85
C GLU A 250 -15.22 19.56 11.94
N ALA A 251 -15.46 18.28 11.65
CA ALA A 251 -14.42 17.25 11.64
C ALA A 251 -13.38 17.48 10.53
N LEU A 252 -13.80 18.04 9.40
CA LEU A 252 -12.90 18.44 8.32
C LEU A 252 -11.99 19.59 8.74
N ALA A 253 -12.55 20.62 9.40
CA ALA A 253 -11.77 21.74 9.92
C ALA A 253 -10.77 21.28 10.99
N GLU A 254 -11.15 20.34 11.86
CA GLU A 254 -10.23 19.73 12.83
C GLU A 254 -9.08 19.01 12.13
N THR A 255 -9.37 18.21 11.10
CA THR A 255 -8.35 17.51 10.32
C THR A 255 -7.41 18.48 9.61
N ALA A 256 -7.96 19.46 8.88
CA ALA A 256 -7.17 20.47 8.17
C ALA A 256 -6.26 21.26 9.14
N SER A 257 -6.78 21.66 10.30
CA SER A 257 -6.01 22.33 11.35
C SER A 257 -4.87 21.45 11.89
N ARG A 258 -5.16 20.18 12.21
CA ARG A 258 -4.17 19.20 12.72
C ARG A 258 -3.01 18.97 11.75
N VAL A 259 -3.27 19.03 10.45
CA VAL A 259 -2.25 18.79 9.41
C VAL A 259 -1.65 20.08 8.84
N GLY A 260 -2.06 21.26 9.33
CA GLY A 260 -1.64 22.55 8.77
C GLY A 260 -2.05 22.76 7.31
N GLY A 261 -3.13 22.11 6.88
CA GLY A 261 -3.69 22.18 5.53
C GLY A 261 -4.88 23.13 5.42
N THR A 262 -5.61 23.03 4.31
CA THR A 262 -6.84 23.80 4.06
C THR A 262 -8.03 22.86 3.90
N ALA A 263 -9.19 23.25 4.44
CA ALA A 263 -10.45 22.53 4.25
C ALA A 263 -11.21 23.08 3.05
N LEU A 264 -11.83 22.21 2.26
CA LEU A 264 -12.76 22.57 1.18
C LEU A 264 -14.05 21.74 1.33
N TRP A 265 -15.17 22.41 1.53
CA TRP A 265 -16.48 21.76 1.59
C TRP A 265 -17.02 21.52 0.19
N LEU A 266 -17.16 20.25 -0.18
CA LEU A 266 -17.55 19.89 -1.53
C LEU A 266 -18.18 18.49 -1.58
N ASP A 267 -19.32 18.38 -2.24
CA ASP A 267 -19.80 17.10 -2.76
C ASP A 267 -19.03 16.77 -4.05
N VAL A 268 -18.21 15.73 -4.00
CA VAL A 268 -17.39 15.28 -5.13
C VAL A 268 -18.21 14.83 -6.34
N THR A 269 -19.51 14.55 -6.17
CA THR A 269 -20.42 14.17 -7.26
C THR A 269 -21.01 15.36 -8.00
N ALA A 270 -20.87 16.57 -7.43
CA ALA A 270 -21.43 17.78 -8.02
C ALA A 270 -20.81 18.07 -9.41
N PRO A 271 -21.58 18.62 -10.36
CA PRO A 271 -21.06 18.97 -11.67
C PRO A 271 -19.90 19.98 -11.64
N ASP A 272 -19.91 20.89 -10.66
CA ASP A 272 -18.92 21.96 -10.47
C ASP A 272 -17.73 21.57 -9.56
N ALA A 273 -17.61 20.29 -9.19
CA ALA A 273 -16.59 19.83 -8.25
C ALA A 273 -15.15 20.08 -8.75
N VAL A 274 -14.89 19.84 -10.03
CA VAL A 274 -13.57 20.11 -10.64
C VAL A 274 -13.26 21.61 -10.58
N ASP A 275 -14.24 22.46 -10.90
CA ASP A 275 -14.07 23.91 -10.92
C ASP A 275 -13.76 24.47 -9.53
N LYS A 276 -14.50 24.03 -8.50
CA LYS A 276 -14.28 24.42 -7.11
C LYS A 276 -12.94 23.99 -6.56
N ILE A 277 -12.49 22.76 -6.89
CA ILE A 277 -11.14 22.32 -6.51
C ILE A 277 -10.10 23.20 -7.19
N THR A 278 -10.27 23.46 -8.49
CA THR A 278 -9.32 24.29 -9.25
C THR A 278 -9.26 25.72 -8.71
N GLU A 279 -10.40 26.29 -8.33
CA GLU A 279 -10.46 27.61 -7.69
C GLU A 279 -9.72 27.64 -6.35
N HIS A 280 -9.99 26.66 -5.48
CA HIS A 280 -9.29 26.51 -4.20
C HIS A 280 -7.76 26.39 -4.40
N LEU A 281 -7.32 25.62 -5.40
CA LEU A 281 -5.91 25.52 -5.74
C LEU A 281 -5.31 26.85 -6.20
N ARG A 282 -6.04 27.65 -7.00
CA ARG A 282 -5.57 28.99 -7.42
C ARG A 282 -5.40 29.92 -6.23
N GLU A 283 -6.35 29.91 -5.31
CA GLU A 283 -6.35 30.78 -4.13
C GLU A 283 -5.24 30.44 -3.12
N HIS A 284 -4.99 29.14 -2.90
CA HIS A 284 -4.14 28.71 -1.79
C HIS A 284 -2.80 28.07 -2.22
N HIS A 285 -2.70 27.60 -3.45
CA HIS A 285 -1.61 26.70 -3.89
C HIS A 285 -1.02 27.05 -5.26
N GLY A 286 -1.33 28.22 -5.81
CA GLY A 286 -0.78 28.68 -7.10
C GLY A 286 -1.37 27.96 -8.32
N GLY A 287 -2.53 27.32 -8.16
CA GLY A 287 -3.29 26.71 -9.27
C GLY A 287 -2.90 25.27 -9.61
N HIS A 288 -2.06 24.61 -8.80
CA HIS A 288 -1.54 23.27 -9.10
C HIS A 288 -1.68 22.30 -7.92
N ALA A 289 -1.86 21.03 -8.25
CA ALA A 289 -1.78 19.90 -7.33
C ALA A 289 -0.82 18.84 -7.87
N ASP A 290 -0.04 18.24 -6.98
CA ASP A 290 0.86 17.13 -7.31
C ASP A 290 0.17 15.78 -7.10
N VAL A 291 -0.76 15.69 -6.15
CA VAL A 291 -1.39 14.42 -5.74
C VAL A 291 -2.90 14.55 -5.64
N LEU A 292 -3.63 13.58 -6.19
CA LEU A 292 -5.07 13.37 -5.99
C LEU A 292 -5.30 12.00 -5.36
N VAL A 293 -5.94 11.98 -4.19
CA VAL A 293 -6.40 10.74 -3.53
C VAL A 293 -7.92 10.66 -3.55
N ASN A 294 -8.44 9.76 -4.37
CA ASN A 294 -9.86 9.42 -4.47
C ASN A 294 -10.24 8.44 -3.35
N ASN A 295 -10.31 8.94 -2.11
CA ASN A 295 -10.67 8.16 -0.92
C ASN A 295 -12.15 8.22 -0.56
N ALA A 296 -12.87 9.31 -0.91
CA ALA A 296 -14.30 9.42 -0.65
C ALA A 296 -15.06 8.18 -1.16
N GLY A 297 -15.94 7.65 -0.33
CA GLY A 297 -16.68 6.45 -0.65
C GLY A 297 -17.79 6.15 0.34
N ILE A 298 -18.88 5.57 -0.16
CA ILE A 298 -20.01 5.13 0.64
C ILE A 298 -20.36 3.67 0.36
N THR A 299 -21.05 3.06 1.32
CA THR A 299 -21.70 1.76 1.18
C THR A 299 -23.21 1.91 1.36
N ARG A 300 -23.98 1.16 0.58
CA ARG A 300 -25.44 1.04 0.70
C ARG A 300 -25.81 -0.42 0.49
N ASP A 301 -25.44 -1.22 1.48
CA ASP A 301 -25.47 -2.68 1.39
C ASP A 301 -26.91 -3.19 1.35
N LYS A 302 -27.20 -4.00 0.33
CA LYS A 302 -28.49 -4.66 0.14
C LYS A 302 -28.30 -5.84 -0.82
N LEU A 303 -29.03 -6.93 -0.60
CA LEU A 303 -29.09 -8.00 -1.60
C LEU A 303 -29.68 -7.44 -2.90
N LEU A 304 -29.13 -7.82 -4.05
CA LEU A 304 -29.55 -7.27 -5.35
C LEU A 304 -31.05 -7.41 -5.61
N ALA A 305 -31.65 -8.53 -5.19
CA ALA A 305 -33.10 -8.76 -5.27
C ALA A 305 -33.96 -7.75 -4.49
N ASN A 306 -33.36 -6.98 -3.57
CA ASN A 306 -34.02 -5.96 -2.77
C ASN A 306 -33.36 -4.58 -2.93
N MET A 307 -32.50 -4.40 -3.94
CA MET A 307 -31.82 -3.13 -4.22
C MET A 307 -32.79 -2.17 -4.91
N ASP A 308 -32.72 -0.89 -4.56
CA ASP A 308 -33.41 0.18 -5.28
C ASP A 308 -32.41 1.07 -6.02
N ASP A 309 -32.91 1.86 -6.97
CA ASP A 309 -32.12 2.74 -7.83
C ASP A 309 -31.33 3.75 -6.99
N ALA A 310 -31.96 4.35 -5.97
CA ALA A 310 -31.30 5.34 -5.12
C ALA A 310 -30.05 4.78 -4.40
N ARG A 311 -30.08 3.54 -3.91
CA ARG A 311 -28.92 2.88 -3.30
C ARG A 311 -27.88 2.46 -4.32
N TRP A 312 -28.29 2.05 -5.51
CA TRP A 312 -27.39 1.69 -6.59
C TRP A 312 -26.64 2.92 -7.10
N ASP A 313 -27.38 3.92 -7.55
CA ASP A 313 -26.88 5.13 -8.20
C ASP A 313 -26.00 5.96 -7.26
N ALA A 314 -26.38 6.11 -5.99
CA ALA A 314 -25.57 6.87 -5.03
C ALA A 314 -24.17 6.25 -4.85
N VAL A 315 -24.08 4.92 -4.80
CA VAL A 315 -22.79 4.23 -4.65
C VAL A 315 -21.96 4.39 -5.92
N LEU A 316 -22.56 4.25 -7.11
CA LEU A 316 -21.88 4.47 -8.39
C LEU A 316 -21.37 5.91 -8.54
N ALA A 317 -22.23 6.90 -8.22
CA ALA A 317 -21.92 8.31 -8.31
C ALA A 317 -20.69 8.69 -7.47
N VAL A 318 -20.69 8.31 -6.19
CA VAL A 318 -19.60 8.67 -5.26
C VAL A 318 -18.34 7.86 -5.51
N ASN A 319 -18.46 6.55 -5.70
CA ASN A 319 -17.29 5.66 -5.61
C ASN A 319 -16.57 5.43 -6.95
N LEU A 320 -17.19 5.78 -8.09
CA LEU A 320 -16.63 5.54 -9.42
C LEU A 320 -16.75 6.75 -10.35
N LEU A 321 -17.96 7.29 -10.54
CA LEU A 321 -18.17 8.39 -11.49
C LEU A 321 -17.46 9.68 -11.05
N ALA A 322 -17.54 10.03 -9.77
CA ALA A 322 -16.82 11.18 -9.22
C ALA A 322 -15.29 11.03 -9.35
N PRO A 323 -14.65 9.94 -8.90
CA PRO A 323 -13.21 9.73 -9.10
C PRO A 323 -12.76 9.81 -10.56
N LEU A 324 -13.52 9.24 -11.50
CA LEU A 324 -13.24 9.35 -12.93
C LEU A 324 -13.28 10.82 -13.38
N ARG A 325 -14.38 11.53 -13.09
CA ARG A 325 -14.56 12.95 -13.45
C ARG A 325 -13.49 13.85 -12.84
N LEU A 326 -13.14 13.65 -11.57
CA LEU A 326 -12.12 14.43 -10.89
C LEU A 326 -10.74 14.19 -11.51
N THR A 327 -10.41 12.93 -11.83
CA THR A 327 -9.14 12.57 -12.45
C THR A 327 -9.03 13.19 -13.85
N GLU A 328 -10.00 12.95 -14.72
CA GLU A 328 -10.01 13.50 -16.09
C GLU A 328 -10.08 15.03 -16.10
N GLY A 329 -10.91 15.62 -15.23
CA GLY A 329 -11.11 17.06 -15.18
C GLY A 329 -9.88 17.82 -14.68
N LEU A 330 -9.25 17.37 -13.59
CA LEU A 330 -8.07 18.02 -13.02
C LEU A 330 -6.81 17.81 -13.87
N VAL A 331 -6.69 16.67 -14.57
CA VAL A 331 -5.61 16.48 -15.54
C VAL A 331 -5.90 17.28 -16.82
N GLY A 332 -7.12 17.22 -17.33
CA GLY A 332 -7.53 17.87 -18.58
C GLY A 332 -7.45 19.41 -18.53
N ASN A 333 -7.66 20.01 -17.36
CA ASN A 333 -7.51 21.46 -17.16
C ASN A 333 -6.10 21.89 -16.71
N GLY A 334 -5.16 20.94 -16.55
CA GLY A 334 -3.77 21.21 -16.16
C GLY A 334 -3.53 21.47 -14.66
N SER A 335 -4.54 21.27 -13.80
CA SER A 335 -4.34 21.34 -12.33
C SER A 335 -3.38 20.27 -11.84
N ILE A 336 -3.40 19.08 -12.44
CA ILE A 336 -2.44 17.99 -12.23
C ILE A 336 -1.68 17.77 -13.55
N GLY A 337 -0.38 17.99 -13.52
CA GLY A 337 0.51 17.90 -14.67
C GLY A 337 1.68 16.93 -14.46
N GLU A 338 2.78 17.15 -15.17
CA GLU A 338 4.00 16.34 -15.09
C GLU A 338 4.46 16.13 -13.64
N GLY A 339 4.78 14.88 -13.29
CA GLY A 339 5.11 14.50 -11.91
C GLY A 339 3.88 14.25 -11.02
N GLY A 340 2.66 14.35 -11.57
CA GLY A 340 1.42 14.12 -10.86
C GLY A 340 1.21 12.67 -10.41
N ARG A 341 0.42 12.48 -9.35
CA ARG A 341 0.10 11.18 -8.75
C ARG A 341 -1.40 11.07 -8.49
N VAL A 342 -2.04 10.05 -9.02
CA VAL A 342 -3.45 9.75 -8.74
C VAL A 342 -3.54 8.41 -8.00
N ILE A 343 -4.19 8.41 -6.84
CA ILE A 343 -4.37 7.19 -6.05
C ILE A 343 -5.85 6.96 -5.77
N GLY A 344 -6.37 5.82 -6.23
CA GLY A 344 -7.75 5.38 -6.00
C GLY A 344 -7.88 4.42 -4.82
N LEU A 345 -8.97 4.52 -4.07
CA LEU A 345 -9.33 3.51 -3.07
C LEU A 345 -10.27 2.46 -3.69
N SER A 346 -9.73 1.28 -4.00
CA SER A 346 -10.47 0.06 -4.29
C SER A 346 -10.89 -0.63 -2.97
N SER A 347 -11.07 -1.96 -2.98
CA SER A 347 -11.41 -2.77 -1.80
C SER A 347 -11.24 -4.26 -2.12
N MET A 348 -11.01 -5.08 -1.08
CA MET A 348 -11.16 -6.53 -1.20
C MET A 348 -12.50 -6.98 -1.79
N ALA A 349 -13.60 -6.25 -1.52
CA ALA A 349 -14.90 -6.55 -2.13
C ALA A 349 -14.93 -6.32 -3.64
N GLY A 350 -14.10 -5.41 -4.18
CA GLY A 350 -13.96 -5.20 -5.62
C GLY A 350 -13.19 -6.33 -6.31
N ILE A 351 -12.35 -7.07 -5.58
CA ILE A 351 -11.56 -8.19 -6.10
C ILE A 351 -12.31 -9.51 -5.97
N ALA A 352 -12.84 -9.80 -4.79
CA ALA A 352 -13.41 -11.11 -4.46
C ALA A 352 -14.94 -11.13 -4.41
N GLY A 353 -15.59 -9.97 -4.57
CA GLY A 353 -17.01 -9.80 -4.29
C GLY A 353 -17.33 -9.84 -2.79
N ASN A 354 -18.56 -9.44 -2.45
CA ASN A 354 -19.09 -9.61 -1.10
C ASN A 354 -20.63 -9.66 -1.13
N ARG A 355 -21.23 -10.45 -0.25
CA ARG A 355 -22.69 -10.61 -0.19
C ARG A 355 -23.35 -9.29 0.21
N GLY A 356 -24.33 -8.85 -0.60
CA GLY A 356 -25.06 -7.60 -0.36
C GLY A 356 -24.34 -6.35 -0.86
N GLN A 357 -23.22 -6.50 -1.57
CA GLN A 357 -22.40 -5.40 -2.05
C GLN A 357 -22.23 -5.41 -3.57
N THR A 358 -23.24 -5.82 -4.34
CA THR A 358 -23.15 -5.84 -5.81
C THR A 358 -22.91 -4.44 -6.40
N ASN A 359 -23.57 -3.41 -5.86
CA ASN A 359 -23.27 -2.00 -6.18
C ASN A 359 -21.82 -1.64 -5.79
N TYR A 360 -21.45 -1.84 -4.53
CA TYR A 360 -20.15 -1.42 -4.01
C TYR A 360 -18.97 -2.16 -4.69
N ALA A 361 -19.05 -3.48 -4.82
CA ALA A 361 -18.06 -4.30 -5.52
C ALA A 361 -17.90 -3.86 -6.98
N THR A 362 -19.01 -3.54 -7.68
CA THR A 362 -18.95 -2.96 -9.03
C THR A 362 -18.10 -1.70 -9.06
N THR A 363 -18.30 -0.77 -8.12
CA THR A 363 -17.50 0.47 -8.07
C THR A 363 -16.04 0.25 -7.74
N LYS A 364 -15.74 -0.68 -6.83
CA LYS A 364 -14.36 -0.95 -6.38
C LYS A 364 -13.58 -1.77 -7.40
N ALA A 365 -14.24 -2.64 -8.16
CA ALA A 365 -13.70 -3.23 -9.38
C ALA A 365 -13.52 -2.16 -10.47
N GLY A 366 -14.48 -1.25 -10.62
CA GLY A 366 -14.37 -0.11 -11.52
C GLY A 366 -13.17 0.80 -11.21
N MET A 367 -12.81 0.98 -9.94
CA MET A 367 -11.60 1.70 -9.54
C MET A 367 -10.30 1.02 -10.01
N ILE A 368 -10.29 -0.32 -10.04
CA ILE A 368 -9.20 -1.11 -10.64
C ILE A 368 -9.16 -0.86 -12.15
N GLY A 369 -10.33 -0.92 -12.80
CA GLY A 369 -10.48 -0.60 -14.22
C GLY A 369 -10.02 0.81 -14.58
N LEU A 370 -10.39 1.82 -13.78
CA LEU A 370 -9.94 3.21 -13.92
C LEU A 370 -8.40 3.29 -13.87
N THR A 371 -7.81 2.63 -12.88
CA THR A 371 -6.35 2.59 -12.68
C THR A 371 -5.65 1.96 -13.88
N GLN A 372 -6.14 0.82 -14.36
CA GLN A 372 -5.53 0.10 -15.47
C GLN A 372 -5.74 0.80 -16.82
N ALA A 373 -6.93 1.37 -17.03
CA ALA A 373 -7.29 2.02 -18.30
C ALA A 373 -6.58 3.36 -18.49
N LEU A 374 -6.45 4.16 -17.43
CA LEU A 374 -5.82 5.48 -17.53
C LEU A 374 -4.30 5.46 -17.35
N ALA A 375 -3.71 4.36 -16.84
CA ALA A 375 -2.26 4.29 -16.62
C ALA A 375 -1.41 4.58 -17.87
N PRO A 376 -1.68 3.98 -19.05
CA PRO A 376 -0.90 4.30 -20.25
C PRO A 376 -1.01 5.77 -20.67
N GLU A 377 -2.24 6.32 -20.73
CA GLU A 377 -2.48 7.70 -21.16
C GLU A 377 -1.87 8.73 -20.20
N LEU A 378 -1.97 8.49 -18.89
CA LEU A 378 -1.40 9.37 -17.87
C LEU A 378 0.14 9.27 -17.84
N TYR A 379 0.70 8.10 -18.11
CA TYR A 379 2.14 7.91 -18.14
C TYR A 379 2.81 8.77 -19.23
N ASP A 380 2.19 8.91 -20.40
CA ASP A 380 2.63 9.81 -21.47
C ASP A 380 2.64 11.30 -21.05
N LYS A 381 1.87 11.65 -20.02
CA LYS A 381 1.82 12.99 -19.42
C LYS A 381 2.74 13.14 -18.20
N GLY A 382 3.56 12.13 -17.90
CA GLY A 382 4.41 12.09 -16.70
C GLY A 382 3.64 11.90 -15.39
N ILE A 383 2.42 11.36 -15.46
CA ILE A 383 1.51 11.15 -14.32
C ILE A 383 1.38 9.64 -14.07
N THR A 384 1.41 9.22 -12.80
CA THR A 384 1.11 7.83 -12.44
C THR A 384 -0.28 7.72 -11.83
N ILE A 385 -0.99 6.63 -12.10
CA ILE A 385 -2.22 6.27 -11.40
C ILE A 385 -2.10 4.87 -10.79
N ASN A 386 -2.47 4.72 -9.53
CA ASN A 386 -2.45 3.45 -8.81
C ASN A 386 -3.68 3.31 -7.91
N ALA A 387 -3.94 2.11 -7.40
CA ALA A 387 -4.97 1.90 -6.40
C ALA A 387 -4.48 1.10 -5.20
N VAL A 388 -5.06 1.42 -4.05
CA VAL A 388 -4.96 0.61 -2.84
C VAL A 388 -6.28 -0.12 -2.63
N ALA A 389 -6.23 -1.41 -2.32
CA ALA A 389 -7.39 -2.25 -2.01
C ALA A 389 -7.34 -2.69 -0.53
N PRO A 390 -7.90 -1.91 0.41
CA PRO A 390 -7.89 -2.27 1.82
C PRO A 390 -8.65 -3.57 2.09
N GLY A 391 -8.10 -4.37 3.01
CA GLY A 391 -8.76 -5.50 3.64
C GLY A 391 -9.57 -5.09 4.87
N PHE A 392 -9.52 -5.90 5.92
CA PHE A 392 -10.13 -5.55 7.20
C PHE A 392 -9.25 -4.51 7.92
N ILE A 393 -9.76 -3.28 8.06
CA ILE A 393 -9.10 -2.16 8.71
C ILE A 393 -9.96 -1.68 9.88
N GLU A 394 -9.37 -1.53 11.06
CA GLU A 394 -10.04 -1.04 12.26
C GLU A 394 -10.47 0.43 12.08
N THR A 395 -11.77 0.63 11.91
CA THR A 395 -12.40 1.94 11.72
C THR A 395 -13.72 2.00 12.50
N GLN A 396 -14.32 3.20 12.58
CA GLN A 396 -15.70 3.32 13.08
C GLN A 396 -16.70 2.51 12.24
N MET A 397 -16.45 2.33 10.93
CA MET A 397 -17.31 1.55 10.05
C MET A 397 -17.26 0.06 10.38
N THR A 398 -16.06 -0.52 10.56
CA THR A 398 -15.93 -1.93 10.95
C THR A 398 -16.40 -2.19 12.36
N ALA A 399 -16.38 -1.18 13.25
CA ALA A 399 -16.92 -1.29 14.60
C ALA A 399 -18.43 -1.59 14.61
N ALA A 400 -19.18 -1.20 13.56
CA ALA A 400 -20.61 -1.50 13.42
C ALA A 400 -20.92 -2.94 12.95
N ILE A 401 -19.91 -3.70 12.50
CA ILE A 401 -20.09 -5.09 12.06
C ILE A 401 -20.37 -5.97 13.31
N PRO A 402 -21.33 -6.93 13.24
CA PRO A 402 -21.58 -7.87 14.32
C PRO A 402 -20.30 -8.57 14.81
N LEU A 403 -20.14 -8.68 16.13
CA LEU A 403 -18.88 -9.07 16.78
C LEU A 403 -18.26 -10.35 16.21
N ALA A 404 -19.06 -11.40 16.01
CA ALA A 404 -18.56 -12.69 15.51
C ALA A 404 -18.00 -12.58 14.07
N THR A 405 -18.78 -11.97 13.16
CA THR A 405 -18.34 -11.74 11.77
C THR A 405 -17.13 -10.82 11.71
N ARG A 406 -17.09 -9.80 12.58
CA ARG A 406 -15.97 -8.88 12.71
C ARG A 406 -14.69 -9.58 13.13
N GLU A 407 -14.76 -10.45 14.13
CA GLU A 407 -13.59 -11.19 14.64
C GLU A 407 -13.08 -12.20 13.60
N VAL A 408 -13.96 -12.87 12.87
CA VAL A 408 -13.56 -13.74 11.75
C VAL A 408 -12.81 -12.93 10.69
N GLY A 409 -13.36 -11.82 10.22
CA GLY A 409 -12.70 -10.94 9.24
C GLY A 409 -11.36 -10.40 9.73
N ARG A 410 -11.26 -10.06 11.03
CA ARG A 410 -10.03 -9.60 11.68
C ARG A 410 -8.92 -10.65 11.69
N ARG A 411 -9.25 -11.94 11.79
CA ARG A 411 -8.26 -13.02 11.94
C ARG A 411 -7.97 -13.80 10.65
N MET A 412 -8.80 -13.67 9.61
CA MET A 412 -8.62 -14.38 8.34
C MET A 412 -7.54 -13.76 7.43
N ASN A 413 -6.34 -13.57 7.97
CA ASN A 413 -5.15 -13.07 7.27
C ASN A 413 -3.88 -13.58 7.97
N SER A 414 -2.74 -13.57 7.29
CA SER A 414 -1.48 -14.13 7.81
C SER A 414 -0.93 -13.39 9.04
N LEU A 415 -1.30 -12.12 9.22
CA LEU A 415 -0.89 -11.30 10.37
C LEU A 415 -1.85 -11.42 11.57
N LEU A 416 -2.93 -12.19 11.42
CA LEU A 416 -3.89 -12.57 12.45
C LEU A 416 -4.49 -11.40 13.23
N GLN A 417 -4.57 -10.21 12.64
CA GLN A 417 -5.14 -9.01 13.25
C GLN A 417 -5.75 -8.09 12.18
N GLY A 418 -6.51 -7.08 12.61
CA GLY A 418 -7.01 -6.05 11.72
C GLY A 418 -5.94 -4.99 11.45
N GLY A 419 -5.93 -4.44 10.24
CA GLY A 419 -5.05 -3.33 9.89
C GLY A 419 -5.51 -2.04 10.54
N GLN A 420 -4.67 -1.02 10.48
CA GLN A 420 -4.95 0.33 10.97
C GLN A 420 -5.07 1.30 9.79
N PRO A 421 -5.81 2.42 9.93
CA PRO A 421 -5.90 3.44 8.89
C PRO A 421 -4.55 3.91 8.38
N VAL A 422 -3.54 4.00 9.27
CA VAL A 422 -2.17 4.38 8.90
C VAL A 422 -1.55 3.38 7.92
N ASP A 423 -1.84 2.09 8.01
CA ASP A 423 -1.26 1.10 7.10
C ASP A 423 -1.73 1.33 5.65
N VAL A 424 -2.96 1.82 5.47
CA VAL A 424 -3.51 2.21 4.16
C VAL A 424 -2.87 3.52 3.69
N ALA A 425 -2.77 4.50 4.58
CA ALA A 425 -2.19 5.80 4.27
C ALA A 425 -0.71 5.70 3.85
N GLU A 426 0.08 4.83 4.47
CA GLU A 426 1.49 4.60 4.11
C GLU A 426 1.64 4.02 2.70
N ALA A 427 0.77 3.07 2.30
CA ALA A 427 0.79 2.54 0.94
C ALA A 427 0.40 3.61 -0.10
N ILE A 428 -0.53 4.51 0.25
CA ILE A 428 -0.91 5.65 -0.58
C ILE A 428 0.25 6.65 -0.68
N ALA A 429 0.95 6.92 0.43
CA ALA A 429 2.11 7.83 0.46
C ALA A 429 3.29 7.29 -0.35
N TYR A 430 3.51 5.97 -0.35
CA TYR A 430 4.46 5.32 -1.25
C TYR A 430 4.14 5.62 -2.72
N PHE A 431 2.89 5.46 -3.15
CA PHE A 431 2.50 5.78 -4.53
C PHE A 431 2.59 7.29 -4.84
N ALA A 432 2.39 8.15 -3.84
CA ALA A 432 2.49 9.59 -3.99
C ALA A 432 3.93 10.11 -4.08
N SER A 433 4.94 9.28 -3.74
CA SER A 433 6.33 9.71 -3.73
C SER A 433 6.80 10.19 -5.12
N PRO A 434 7.59 11.28 -5.19
CA PRO A 434 8.19 11.72 -6.45
C PRO A 434 9.10 10.64 -7.05
N ALA A 435 9.75 9.82 -6.22
CA ALA A 435 10.59 8.70 -6.65
C ALA A 435 9.80 7.42 -7.04
N SER A 436 8.46 7.46 -7.06
CA SER A 436 7.60 6.35 -7.49
C SER A 436 7.07 6.53 -8.92
N ASN A 437 7.75 7.33 -9.77
CA ASN A 437 7.31 7.59 -11.15
C ASN A 437 7.34 6.35 -12.05
N ALA A 438 8.14 5.32 -11.71
CA ALA A 438 8.16 4.05 -12.42
C ALA A 438 6.99 3.11 -12.02
N VAL A 439 6.11 3.53 -11.10
CA VAL A 439 5.05 2.69 -10.55
C VAL A 439 3.69 3.25 -10.95
N THR A 440 3.08 2.66 -11.97
CA THR A 440 1.75 3.04 -12.47
C THR A 440 0.93 1.80 -12.80
N GLY A 441 -0.39 1.90 -12.82
CA GLY A 441 -1.31 0.79 -13.10
C GLY A 441 -1.38 -0.28 -12.00
N ASN A 442 -0.71 -0.08 -10.86
CA ASN A 442 -0.66 -1.07 -9.80
C ASN A 442 -1.92 -1.05 -8.93
N VAL A 443 -2.33 -2.23 -8.46
CA VAL A 443 -3.35 -2.38 -7.42
C VAL A 443 -2.79 -3.20 -6.27
N ILE A 444 -2.52 -2.55 -5.14
CA ILE A 444 -1.88 -3.19 -3.99
C ILE A 444 -2.90 -3.37 -2.86
N ARG A 445 -3.02 -4.61 -2.36
CA ARG A 445 -3.89 -4.89 -1.22
C ARG A 445 -3.17 -4.59 0.09
N VAL A 446 -3.77 -3.72 0.91
CA VAL A 446 -3.34 -3.48 2.29
C VAL A 446 -4.23 -4.35 3.18
N CYS A 447 -3.85 -5.61 3.35
CA CYS A 447 -4.77 -6.65 3.85
C CYS A 447 -4.13 -7.70 4.79
N GLY A 448 -2.86 -7.56 5.14
CA GLY A 448 -2.14 -8.56 5.95
C GLY A 448 -2.14 -9.96 5.34
N GLN A 449 -2.20 -10.06 4.01
CA GLN A 449 -2.39 -11.30 3.25
C GLN A 449 -3.70 -12.03 3.58
N ALA A 450 -4.82 -11.30 3.55
CA ALA A 450 -6.15 -11.87 3.75
C ALA A 450 -6.42 -13.07 2.83
N MET A 451 -7.08 -14.10 3.38
CA MET A 451 -7.39 -15.34 2.66
C MET A 451 -8.33 -15.13 1.46
N LEU A 452 -9.18 -14.11 1.54
CA LEU A 452 -10.07 -13.70 0.46
C LEU A 452 -9.26 -13.18 -0.75
N GLY A 453 -9.69 -13.47 -1.99
CA GLY A 453 -9.00 -13.03 -3.20
C GLY A 453 -9.58 -13.63 -4.48
N ALA A 454 -8.94 -13.30 -5.61
CA ALA A 454 -9.18 -13.85 -6.94
C ALA A 454 -7.83 -14.09 -7.63
#